data_AF-A0A7R9J030-F1
#
_entry.id   AF-A0A7R9J030-F1
#
_cell.length_a   1.000
_cell.length_b   1.000
_cell.length_c   1.000
_cell.angle_alpha   90.00
_cell.angle_beta   90.00
_cell.angle_gamma   90.00
#
_symmetry.space_group_name_H-M   'P 1'
#
loop_
_entity.id
_entity.type
_entity.pdbx_description
1 polymer ?
#
loop_
_entity_poly.entity_id
_entity_poly.type
_entity_poly.pdbx_seq_one_letter_code
_entity_poly.pdbx_strand_id
1 'polypeptide(L)'
;MPASGLSAPFIPPQIGGLGALGLPPSGHEASRGERVFVFPSGKPAIAHRDLKSKNILVKLNTTCAIGDLGLAVRHDVATDTVDIPLNNRVGTKRYMAPEVLEEAINMNHFDSFKRADVYALGLIFWEIARRCNIGGIYDEYQLPFYDMVPSDPTIEEMRKVVCFDRQRPSIPNRWQSCEALHVMSKVMKECWYQNAAARLTALRIKKTVANLGASEDLKI
;
A
#
# COMPACT_ATOMS: atom_id res chain seq x y z
N MET A 1 -20.01 47.71 -18.66
CA MET A 1 -21.26 47.10 -19.16
C MET A 1 -21.01 45.62 -19.40
N PRO A 2 -21.53 44.72 -18.55
CA PRO A 2 -21.33 43.29 -18.71
C PRO A 2 -22.41 42.68 -19.61
N ALA A 3 -22.00 41.85 -20.56
CA ALA A 3 -22.89 41.07 -21.40
C ALA A 3 -23.33 39.79 -20.67
N SER A 4 -24.64 39.60 -20.68
CA SER A 4 -25.42 38.49 -20.17
C SER A 4 -25.23 37.21 -21.01
N GLY A 5 -24.86 36.11 -20.37
CA GLY A 5 -24.90 34.75 -20.93
C GLY A 5 -25.84 33.89 -20.09
N LEU A 6 -27.00 33.56 -20.66
CA LEU A 6 -28.12 32.85 -20.04
C LEU A 6 -27.80 31.39 -19.72
N SER A 7 -28.16 30.97 -18.52
CA SER A 7 -28.18 29.57 -18.07
C SER A 7 -29.37 28.82 -18.68
N ALA A 8 -29.11 27.68 -19.31
CA ALA A 8 -30.13 26.73 -19.71
C ALA A 8 -30.43 25.74 -18.57
N PRO A 9 -31.70 25.45 -18.24
CA PRO A 9 -32.05 24.54 -17.16
C PRO A 9 -31.86 23.07 -17.58
N PHE A 10 -31.29 22.28 -16.66
CA PHE A 10 -31.07 20.84 -16.79
C PHE A 10 -32.39 20.08 -16.58
N ILE A 11 -32.80 19.30 -17.58
CA ILE A 11 -34.02 18.46 -17.56
C ILE A 11 -33.61 17.04 -17.12
N PRO A 12 -34.10 16.52 -15.98
CA PRO A 12 -33.85 15.14 -15.59
C PRO A 12 -34.70 14.16 -16.43
N PRO A 13 -34.16 12.99 -16.83
CA PRO A 13 -34.90 12.00 -17.60
C PRO A 13 -35.99 11.32 -16.74
N GLN A 14 -37.14 11.09 -17.38
CA GLN A 14 -38.32 10.50 -16.75
C GLN A 14 -38.16 9.02 -16.43
N ILE A 15 -38.72 8.63 -15.28
CA ILE A 15 -38.80 7.28 -14.75
C ILE A 15 -39.91 6.53 -15.50
N GLY A 16 -39.52 5.59 -16.36
CA GLY A 16 -40.40 4.59 -16.95
C GLY A 16 -40.42 3.34 -16.08
N GLY A 17 -41.60 3.00 -15.53
CA GLY A 17 -41.80 1.84 -14.67
C GLY A 17 -41.73 0.52 -15.40
N LEU A 18 -41.19 -0.50 -14.73
CA LEU A 18 -41.31 -1.92 -15.07
C LEU A 18 -41.24 -2.75 -13.79
N GLY A 19 -42.31 -3.51 -13.54
CA GLY A 19 -42.25 -4.87 -13.04
C GLY A 19 -41.96 -5.10 -11.55
N ALA A 20 -43.03 -5.29 -10.78
CA ALA A 20 -42.99 -6.01 -9.50
C ALA A 20 -42.48 -7.44 -9.68
N LEU A 21 -41.41 -7.80 -8.96
CA LEU A 21 -41.06 -9.19 -8.63
C LEU A 21 -40.68 -9.26 -7.15
N GLY A 22 -41.30 -10.21 -6.46
CA GLY A 22 -41.53 -10.21 -5.02
C GLY A 22 -40.31 -10.35 -4.10
N LEU A 23 -40.48 -9.77 -2.91
CA LEU A 23 -39.68 -10.00 -1.71
C LEU A 23 -40.02 -11.36 -1.08
N PRO A 24 -39.04 -12.13 -0.58
CA PRO A 24 -39.22 -13.03 0.54
C PRO A 24 -38.73 -12.37 1.85
N PRO A 25 -39.14 -12.90 3.01
CA PRO A 25 -39.29 -12.11 4.24
C PRO A 25 -37.99 -11.93 5.03
N SER A 26 -38.07 -10.91 5.87
CA SER A 26 -37.17 -10.53 6.95
C SER A 26 -36.87 -11.65 7.97
N GLY A 27 -35.61 -11.74 8.37
CA GLY A 27 -35.18 -12.30 9.64
C GLY A 27 -34.00 -13.26 9.49
N HIS A 28 -32.80 -12.83 9.87
CA HIS A 28 -31.95 -13.46 10.88
C HIS A 28 -30.64 -12.65 11.00
N GLU A 29 -30.26 -12.38 12.24
CA GLU A 29 -29.07 -11.64 12.66
C GLU A 29 -27.81 -12.05 11.90
N ALA A 30 -27.20 -11.10 11.18
CA ALA A 30 -25.86 -11.28 10.66
C ALA A 30 -24.85 -10.88 11.74
N SER A 31 -24.51 -11.86 12.59
CA SER A 31 -23.29 -11.86 13.38
C SER A 31 -22.09 -11.43 12.53
N ARG A 32 -21.23 -10.56 13.06
CA ARG A 32 -19.93 -10.14 12.51
C ARG A 32 -19.11 -11.37 12.09
N GLY A 33 -19.29 -11.82 10.85
CA GLY A 33 -18.45 -12.79 10.22
C GLY A 33 -17.21 -12.09 9.68
N GLU A 34 -16.05 -12.36 10.29
CA GLU A 34 -14.77 -12.14 9.62
C GLU A 34 -14.86 -12.79 8.23
N ARG A 35 -14.89 -11.99 7.17
CA ARG A 35 -14.66 -12.51 5.82
C ARG A 35 -13.19 -12.92 5.74
N VAL A 36 -12.91 -14.14 6.20
CA VAL A 36 -11.72 -14.89 5.81
C VAL A 36 -11.84 -15.06 4.30
N PHE A 37 -11.05 -14.30 3.55
CA PHE A 37 -10.85 -14.58 2.13
C PHE A 37 -10.10 -15.91 2.04
N VAL A 38 -10.85 -17.01 1.99
CA VAL A 38 -10.32 -18.28 1.51
C VAL A 38 -10.08 -18.07 0.02
N PHE A 39 -8.82 -17.93 -0.37
CA PHE A 39 -8.47 -17.96 -1.78
C PHE A 39 -8.84 -19.36 -2.29
N PRO A 40 -9.70 -19.48 -3.33
CA PRO A 40 -9.90 -20.76 -3.98
C PRO A 40 -8.53 -21.30 -4.40
N SER A 41 -8.28 -22.57 -4.15
CA SER A 41 -7.15 -23.30 -4.71
C SER A 41 -7.10 -23.01 -6.23
N GLY A 42 -6.13 -22.20 -6.67
CA GLY A 42 -5.98 -21.81 -8.08
C GLY A 42 -5.71 -20.33 -8.38
N LYS A 43 -5.73 -19.41 -7.41
CA LYS A 43 -5.27 -18.02 -7.66
C LYS A 43 -3.73 -17.94 -7.54
N PRO A 44 -2.99 -17.58 -8.60
CA PRO A 44 -1.55 -17.49 -8.55
C PRO A 44 -1.11 -16.39 -7.58
N ALA A 45 0.03 -16.57 -6.94
CA ALA A 45 0.62 -15.50 -6.14
C ALA A 45 1.11 -14.39 -7.07
N ILE A 46 0.91 -13.13 -6.68
CA ILE A 46 1.26 -11.94 -7.49
C ILE A 46 2.17 -11.03 -6.67
N ALA A 47 3.23 -10.52 -7.29
CA ALA A 47 4.06 -9.45 -6.76
C ALA A 47 3.95 -8.23 -7.68
N HIS A 48 3.86 -7.03 -7.11
CA HIS A 48 3.52 -5.79 -7.81
C HIS A 48 4.71 -5.14 -8.51
N ARG A 49 5.88 -5.09 -7.86
CA ARG A 49 7.14 -4.52 -8.37
C ARG A 49 7.17 -2.99 -8.61
N ASP A 50 6.08 -2.28 -8.40
CA ASP A 50 6.02 -0.81 -8.47
C ASP A 50 5.01 -0.23 -7.47
N LEU A 51 5.04 -0.77 -6.25
CA LEU A 51 4.18 -0.29 -5.18
C LEU A 51 4.67 1.09 -4.72
N LYS A 52 3.77 2.09 -4.77
CA LYS A 52 4.02 3.46 -4.34
C LYS A 52 2.71 4.16 -4.01
N SER A 53 2.75 5.26 -3.26
CA SER A 53 1.55 6.01 -2.88
C SER A 53 0.69 6.43 -4.09
N LYS A 54 1.31 6.82 -5.21
CA LYS A 54 0.61 7.16 -6.47
C LYS A 54 -0.15 5.99 -7.12
N ASN A 55 0.23 4.74 -6.82
CA ASN A 55 -0.43 3.54 -7.33
C ASN A 55 -1.46 2.97 -6.34
N ILE A 56 -1.78 3.70 -5.28
CA ILE A 56 -2.80 3.33 -4.30
C ILE A 56 -3.94 4.34 -4.37
N LEU A 57 -5.14 3.83 -4.66
CA LEU A 57 -6.36 4.61 -4.74
C LEU A 57 -7.08 4.60 -3.40
N VAL A 58 -7.68 5.72 -3.00
CA VAL A 58 -8.54 5.82 -1.82
C VAL A 58 -10.00 5.79 -2.26
N LYS A 59 -10.77 4.86 -1.71
CA LYS A 59 -12.22 4.72 -1.97
C LYS A 59 -13.02 5.67 -1.08
N LEU A 60 -14.30 5.85 -1.43
CA LEU A 60 -15.24 6.68 -0.65
C LEU A 60 -15.40 6.22 0.81
N ASN A 61 -15.30 4.92 1.07
CA ASN A 61 -15.35 4.36 2.42
C ASN A 61 -14.00 4.42 3.15
N THR A 62 -13.10 5.32 2.74
CA THR A 62 -11.76 5.55 3.29
C THR A 62 -10.83 4.34 3.31
N THR A 63 -11.15 3.28 2.55
CA THR A 63 -10.26 2.13 2.36
C THR A 63 -9.44 2.27 1.09
N CYS A 64 -8.29 1.60 1.03
CA CYS A 64 -7.38 1.67 -0.11
C CYS A 64 -7.62 0.51 -1.11
N ALA A 65 -7.34 0.77 -2.38
CA ALA A 65 -7.21 -0.22 -3.44
C ALA A 65 -5.86 -0.07 -4.12
N ILE A 66 -5.16 -1.18 -4.35
CA ILE A 66 -3.91 -1.17 -5.11
C ILE A 66 -4.27 -1.14 -6.60
N GLY A 67 -3.70 -0.19 -7.34
CA GLY A 67 -3.84 -0.04 -8.80
C GLY A 67 -2.53 -0.30 -9.53
N ASP A 68 -2.52 -0.05 -10.85
CA ASP A 68 -1.36 -0.15 -11.74
C ASP A 68 -0.53 -1.44 -11.62
N LEU A 69 -1.08 -2.53 -12.15
CA LEU A 69 -0.45 -3.86 -12.16
C LEU A 69 0.37 -4.13 -13.43
N GLY A 70 0.76 -3.08 -14.18
CA GLY A 70 1.45 -3.23 -15.47
C GLY A 70 2.83 -3.90 -15.37
N LEU A 71 3.45 -3.86 -14.19
CA LEU A 71 4.75 -4.49 -13.91
C LEU A 71 4.63 -5.73 -13.01
N ALA A 72 3.41 -6.15 -12.69
CA ALA A 72 3.19 -7.26 -11.77
C ALA A 72 3.62 -8.60 -12.39
N VAL A 73 4.21 -9.46 -11.56
CA VAL A 73 4.63 -10.83 -11.93
C VAL A 73 3.80 -11.86 -11.20
N ARG A 74 3.56 -12.99 -11.86
CA ARG A 74 2.76 -14.10 -11.33
C ARG A 74 3.67 -15.30 -11.07
N HIS A 75 3.42 -16.01 -9.97
CA HIS A 75 4.04 -17.29 -9.70
C HIS A 75 3.20 -18.41 -10.31
N ASP A 76 3.82 -19.22 -11.16
CA ASP A 76 3.24 -20.49 -11.58
C ASP A 76 3.62 -21.57 -10.56
N VAL A 77 2.61 -22.00 -9.79
CA VAL A 77 2.78 -23.00 -8.73
C VAL A 77 3.04 -24.39 -9.33
N ALA A 78 2.61 -24.66 -10.56
CA ALA A 78 2.74 -25.99 -11.18
C ALA A 78 4.16 -26.27 -11.68
N THR A 79 4.86 -25.23 -12.15
CA THR A 79 6.23 -25.33 -12.68
C THR A 79 7.29 -24.78 -11.72
N ASP A 80 6.85 -24.16 -10.62
CA ASP A 80 7.67 -23.34 -9.72
C ASP A 80 8.47 -22.25 -10.47
N THR A 81 7.94 -21.78 -11.60
CA THR A 81 8.56 -20.72 -12.40
C THR A 81 7.85 -19.40 -12.19
N VAL A 82 8.59 -18.32 -12.42
CA VAL A 82 8.04 -16.97 -12.44
C VAL A 82 8.10 -16.48 -13.87
N ASP A 83 6.98 -16.00 -14.41
CA ASP A 83 6.95 -15.31 -15.71
C ASP A 83 7.62 -13.93 -15.53
N ILE A 84 8.95 -13.89 -15.58
CA ILE A 84 9.74 -12.67 -15.37
C ILE A 84 10.24 -12.15 -16.72
N PRO A 85 9.87 -10.92 -17.11
CA PRO A 85 10.56 -10.20 -18.17
C PRO A 85 12.04 -10.00 -17.80
N LEU A 86 12.96 -10.14 -18.77
CA LEU A 86 14.43 -10.06 -18.59
C LEU A 86 14.94 -8.82 -17.81
N ASN A 87 14.12 -7.76 -17.66
CA ASN A 87 14.51 -6.51 -17.02
C ASN A 87 14.05 -6.44 -15.55
N ASN A 88 15.02 -6.32 -14.64
CA ASN A 88 14.78 -6.41 -13.19
C ASN A 88 14.64 -5.07 -12.49
N ARG A 89 15.31 -4.03 -13.02
CA ARG A 89 15.26 -2.66 -12.50
C ARG A 89 14.10 -1.89 -13.10
N VAL A 90 12.89 -2.39 -12.84
CA VAL A 90 11.64 -1.73 -13.23
C VAL A 90 10.96 -1.12 -12.01
N GLY A 91 10.08 -0.15 -12.27
CA GLY A 91 9.36 0.58 -11.23
C GLY A 91 10.07 1.86 -10.79
N THR A 92 9.55 2.44 -9.71
CA THR A 92 9.92 3.79 -9.27
C THR A 92 11.15 3.72 -8.36
N LYS A 93 12.28 4.26 -8.83
CA LYS A 93 13.61 4.19 -8.19
C LYS A 93 13.59 4.51 -6.68
N ARG A 94 12.84 5.53 -6.27
CA ARG A 94 12.70 5.97 -4.87
C ARG A 94 12.16 4.88 -3.92
N TYR A 95 11.37 3.95 -4.43
CA TYR A 95 10.70 2.88 -3.67
C TYR A 95 11.39 1.52 -3.83
N MET A 96 12.47 1.44 -4.63
CA MET A 96 13.18 0.19 -4.87
C MET A 96 13.85 -0.31 -3.59
N ALA A 97 13.68 -1.59 -3.31
CA ALA A 97 14.35 -2.27 -2.21
C ALA A 97 15.87 -2.35 -2.47
N PRO A 98 16.70 -2.47 -1.42
CA PRO A 98 18.16 -2.51 -1.57
C PRO A 98 18.65 -3.58 -2.55
N GLU A 99 18.10 -4.80 -2.48
CA GLU A 99 18.44 -5.90 -3.38
C GLU A 99 18.06 -5.65 -4.85
N VAL A 100 17.09 -4.74 -5.11
CA VAL A 100 16.71 -4.32 -6.47
C VAL A 100 17.69 -3.26 -6.97
N LEU A 101 18.08 -2.31 -6.11
CA LEU A 101 19.08 -1.29 -6.42
C LEU A 101 20.45 -1.90 -6.72
N GLU A 102 20.83 -2.96 -5.99
CA GLU A 102 22.09 -3.68 -6.14
C GLU A 102 22.07 -4.77 -7.22
N GLU A 103 20.95 -5.01 -7.90
CA GLU A 103 20.76 -6.14 -8.84
C GLU A 103 21.03 -7.52 -8.20
N ALA A 104 20.90 -7.62 -6.88
CA ALA A 104 21.16 -8.83 -6.10
C ALA A 104 19.89 -9.64 -5.79
N ILE A 105 18.74 -9.27 -6.37
CA ILE A 105 17.48 -9.97 -6.16
C ILE A 105 17.50 -11.37 -6.78
N ASN A 106 17.16 -12.40 -6.00
CA ASN A 106 17.05 -13.76 -6.52
C ASN A 106 15.76 -13.93 -7.31
N MET A 107 15.88 -13.91 -8.64
CA MET A 107 14.77 -14.06 -9.59
C MET A 107 14.13 -15.45 -9.58
N ASN A 108 14.89 -16.47 -9.23
CA ASN A 108 14.39 -17.85 -9.20
C ASN A 108 13.49 -18.09 -7.98
N HIS A 109 13.48 -17.15 -7.02
CA HIS A 109 12.67 -17.27 -5.81
C HIS A 109 11.61 -16.18 -5.77
N PHE A 110 10.35 -16.57 -6.01
CA PHE A 110 9.23 -15.62 -6.11
C PHE A 110 9.05 -14.75 -4.84
N ASP A 111 9.35 -15.28 -3.65
CA ASP A 111 9.23 -14.49 -2.42
C ASP A 111 10.20 -13.30 -2.36
N SER A 112 11.26 -13.29 -3.18
CA SER A 112 12.14 -12.12 -3.29
C SER A 112 11.35 -10.88 -3.76
N PHE A 113 10.45 -11.06 -4.74
CA PHE A 113 9.60 -9.97 -5.23
C PHE A 113 8.58 -9.53 -4.17
N LYS A 114 7.97 -10.48 -3.44
CA LYS A 114 7.07 -10.15 -2.33
C LYS A 114 7.77 -9.33 -1.25
N ARG A 115 9.02 -9.68 -0.92
CA ARG A 115 9.82 -8.97 0.09
C ARG A 115 10.22 -7.58 -0.38
N ALA A 116 10.44 -7.38 -1.68
CA ALA A 116 10.64 -6.06 -2.26
C ALA A 116 9.37 -5.20 -2.17
N ASP A 117 8.19 -5.77 -2.43
CA ASP A 117 6.91 -5.05 -2.25
C ASP A 117 6.69 -4.64 -0.78
N VAL A 118 7.06 -5.49 0.19
CA VAL A 118 6.98 -5.17 1.62
C VAL A 118 7.86 -3.97 1.98
N TYR A 119 9.07 -3.88 1.41
CA TYR A 119 9.94 -2.73 1.61
C TYR A 119 9.25 -1.44 1.17
N ALA A 120 8.70 -1.43 -0.05
CA ALA A 120 7.98 -0.29 -0.59
C ALA A 120 6.73 0.05 0.25
N LEU A 121 5.99 -0.95 0.72
CA LEU A 121 4.85 -0.75 1.63
C LEU A 121 5.26 -0.06 2.94
N GLY A 122 6.42 -0.39 3.49
CA GLY A 122 6.97 0.28 4.67
C GLY A 122 7.19 1.78 4.45
N LEU A 123 7.66 2.18 3.26
CA LEU A 123 7.82 3.58 2.89
C LEU A 123 6.47 4.30 2.76
N ILE A 124 5.45 3.62 2.22
CA ILE A 124 4.09 4.17 2.08
C ILE A 124 3.45 4.37 3.46
N PHE A 125 3.65 3.44 4.39
CA PHE A 125 3.18 3.61 5.77
C PHE A 125 3.82 4.83 6.44
N TRP A 126 5.07 5.14 6.12
CA TRP A 126 5.72 6.36 6.61
C TRP A 126 5.05 7.62 6.06
N GLU A 127 4.71 7.66 4.76
CA GLU A 127 3.95 8.77 4.17
C GLU A 127 2.60 8.98 4.88
N ILE A 128 1.88 7.89 5.16
CA ILE A 128 0.58 7.93 5.85
C ILE A 128 0.75 8.41 7.29
N ALA A 129 1.71 7.87 8.04
CA ALA A 129 1.94 8.19 9.45
C ALA A 129 2.26 9.67 9.68
N ARG A 130 2.98 10.32 8.76
CA ARG A 130 3.24 11.77 8.79
C ARG A 130 1.98 12.62 8.77
N ARG A 131 0.94 12.14 8.09
CA ARG A 131 -0.35 12.81 7.94
C ARG A 131 -1.36 12.44 9.01
N CYS A 132 -0.99 11.59 9.95
CA CYS A 132 -1.81 11.30 11.12
C CYS A 132 -1.85 12.52 12.05
N ASN A 133 -3.03 13.13 12.16
CA ASN A 133 -3.25 14.31 12.98
C ASN A 133 -3.62 13.91 14.41
N ILE A 134 -2.75 14.21 15.36
CA ILE A 134 -2.98 13.97 16.79
C ILE A 134 -3.04 15.31 17.48
N GLY A 135 -4.25 15.76 17.85
CA GLY A 135 -4.45 17.02 18.58
C GLY A 135 -4.00 18.26 17.81
N GLY A 136 -4.10 18.26 16.48
CA GLY A 136 -3.64 19.37 15.62
C GLY A 136 -2.17 19.27 15.19
N ILE A 137 -1.45 18.23 15.64
CA ILE A 137 -0.02 18.06 15.37
C ILE A 137 0.19 16.96 14.32
N TYR A 138 0.76 17.33 13.18
CA TYR A 138 1.15 16.42 12.08
C TYR A 138 2.31 17.02 11.28
N ASP A 139 2.99 16.22 10.45
CA ASP A 139 4.00 16.75 9.53
C ASP A 139 3.39 17.02 8.14
N GLU A 140 3.96 17.97 7.41
CA GLU A 140 3.67 18.14 5.99
C GLU A 140 3.99 16.89 5.16
N TYR A 141 3.19 16.68 4.12
CA TYR A 141 3.37 15.58 3.18
C TYR A 141 4.74 15.69 2.53
N GLN A 142 5.47 14.58 2.52
CA GLN A 142 6.76 14.45 1.88
C GLN A 142 6.90 13.05 1.29
N LEU A 143 7.64 12.94 0.20
CA LEU A 143 8.03 11.64 -0.34
C LEU A 143 9.09 10.99 0.56
N PRO A 144 9.20 9.65 0.58
CA PRO A 144 10.28 8.98 1.28
C PRO A 144 11.64 9.47 0.76
N PHE A 145 12.60 9.71 1.66
CA PHE A 145 13.93 10.24 1.33
C PHE A 145 13.95 11.67 0.72
N TYR A 146 12.89 12.47 0.87
CA TYR A 146 12.84 13.84 0.35
C TYR A 146 14.00 14.74 0.81
N ASP A 147 14.56 14.45 1.99
CA ASP A 147 15.64 15.16 2.66
C ASP A 147 17.04 14.61 2.30
N MET A 148 17.11 13.55 1.51
CA MET A 148 18.36 12.83 1.19
C MET A 148 18.65 12.73 -0.30
N VAL A 149 17.63 12.80 -1.17
CA VAL A 149 17.77 12.67 -2.63
C VAL A 149 16.89 13.67 -3.37
N PRO A 150 17.25 14.08 -4.60
CA PRO A 150 16.43 15.01 -5.40
C PRO A 150 15.07 14.41 -5.77
N SER A 151 14.15 15.24 -6.30
CA SER A 151 12.77 14.84 -6.61
C SER A 151 12.65 13.64 -7.56
N ASP A 152 13.48 13.57 -8.61
CA ASP A 152 13.64 12.41 -9.50
C ASP A 152 15.05 11.84 -9.36
N PRO A 153 15.30 10.97 -8.38
CA PRO A 153 16.63 10.45 -8.10
C PRO A 153 17.03 9.41 -9.13
N THR A 154 18.33 9.30 -9.39
CA THR A 154 18.93 8.21 -10.15
C THR A 154 19.01 6.93 -9.29
N ILE A 155 19.25 5.79 -9.96
CA ILE A 155 19.49 4.52 -9.25
C ILE A 155 20.73 4.64 -8.35
N GLU A 156 21.77 5.35 -8.80
CA GLU A 156 23.02 5.47 -8.05
C GLU A 156 22.86 6.31 -6.78
N GLU A 157 22.10 7.40 -6.83
CA GLU A 157 21.78 8.20 -5.64
C GLU A 157 20.97 7.39 -4.62
N MET A 158 19.95 6.65 -5.09
CA MET A 158 19.18 5.77 -4.22
C MET A 158 20.05 4.65 -3.63
N ARG A 159 20.92 4.04 -4.45
CA ARG A 159 21.84 2.98 -4.02
C ARG A 159 22.81 3.50 -2.96
N LYS A 160 23.38 4.69 -3.14
CA LYS A 160 24.21 5.37 -2.15
C LYS A 160 23.49 5.48 -0.80
N VAL A 161 22.32 6.11 -0.78
CA VAL A 161 21.57 6.38 0.46
C VAL A 161 21.07 5.09 1.12
N VAL A 162 20.46 4.18 0.35
CA VAL A 162 19.74 3.02 0.88
C VAL A 162 20.68 1.84 1.19
N CYS A 163 21.68 1.59 0.35
CA CYS A 163 22.51 0.39 0.41
C CYS A 163 23.83 0.63 1.15
N PHE A 164 24.53 1.73 0.82
CA PHE A 164 25.82 2.05 1.46
C PHE A 164 25.65 2.79 2.77
N ASP A 165 24.96 3.93 2.73
CA ASP A 165 24.78 4.78 3.90
C ASP A 165 23.73 4.20 4.87
N ARG A 166 22.99 3.16 4.41
CA ARG A 166 21.96 2.41 5.16
C ARG A 166 20.90 3.30 5.79
N GLN A 167 20.59 4.42 5.14
CA GLN A 167 19.61 5.38 5.61
C GLN A 167 18.19 4.91 5.33
N ARG A 168 17.25 5.37 6.16
CA ARG A 168 15.81 5.15 6.05
C ARG A 168 15.09 6.45 6.40
N PRO A 169 13.82 6.66 5.98
CA PRO A 169 13.07 7.84 6.38
C PRO A 169 13.03 8.00 7.90
N SER A 170 13.27 9.23 8.38
CA SER A 170 13.34 9.52 9.80
C SER A 170 11.99 9.31 10.49
N ILE A 171 11.99 8.65 11.64
CA ILE A 171 10.80 8.46 12.47
C ILE A 171 10.83 9.50 13.60
N PRO A 172 9.91 10.48 13.62
CA PRO A 172 9.86 11.47 14.69
C PRO A 172 9.64 10.85 16.07
N ASN A 173 10.39 11.29 17.09
CA ASN A 173 10.27 10.78 18.46
C ASN A 173 8.85 10.92 19.03
N ARG A 174 8.11 11.95 18.62
CA ARG A 174 6.72 12.18 19.06
C ARG A 174 5.74 11.07 18.66
N TRP A 175 6.07 10.25 17.65
CA TRP A 175 5.26 9.08 17.28
C TRP A 175 5.22 8.03 18.40
N GLN A 176 6.18 8.05 19.33
CA GLN A 176 6.19 7.16 20.50
C GLN A 176 5.08 7.49 21.50
N SER A 177 4.54 8.72 21.50
CA SER A 177 3.52 9.17 22.43
C SER A 177 2.10 8.68 22.09
N CYS A 178 1.92 8.08 20.92
CA CYS A 178 0.65 7.52 20.46
C CYS A 178 0.83 6.03 20.17
N GLU A 179 -0.01 5.18 20.76
CA GLU A 179 0.07 3.72 20.62
C GLU A 179 0.05 3.26 19.16
N ALA A 180 -0.88 3.80 18.35
CA ALA A 180 -1.00 3.46 16.93
C ALA A 180 0.28 3.84 16.15
N LEU A 181 0.77 5.08 16.29
CA LEU A 181 1.99 5.52 15.61
C LEU A 181 3.25 4.81 16.11
N HIS A 182 3.30 4.46 17.40
CA HIS A 182 4.37 3.67 17.98
C HIS A 182 4.45 2.27 17.35
N VAL A 183 3.30 1.60 17.20
CA VAL A 183 3.24 0.28 16.57
C VAL A 183 3.53 0.37 15.08
N MET A 184 2.98 1.36 14.38
CA MET A 184 3.31 1.62 12.97
C MET A 184 4.80 1.90 12.77
N SER A 185 5.47 2.58 13.72
CA SER A 185 6.92 2.80 13.70
C SER A 185 7.71 1.49 13.74
N LYS A 186 7.26 0.50 14.53
CA LYS A 186 7.88 -0.84 14.57
C LYS A 186 7.66 -1.59 13.27
N VAL A 187 6.41 -1.58 12.76
CA VAL A 187 6.07 -2.21 11.49
C VAL A 187 6.92 -1.65 10.35
N MET A 188 7.05 -0.32 10.23
CA MET A 188 7.92 0.32 9.23
C MET A 188 9.37 -0.16 9.34
N LYS A 189 9.93 -0.17 10.55
CA LYS A 189 11.30 -0.65 10.80
C LYS A 189 11.52 -2.09 10.35
N GLU A 190 10.55 -2.95 10.59
CA GLU A 190 10.61 -4.36 10.19
C GLU A 190 10.29 -4.58 8.70
N CYS A 191 9.59 -3.64 8.04
CA CYS A 191 9.34 -3.70 6.60
C CYS A 191 10.58 -3.33 5.78
N TRP A 192 11.40 -2.38 6.24
CA TRP A 192 12.51 -1.85 5.45
C TRP A 192 13.90 -2.37 5.85
N TYR A 193 13.98 -3.55 6.47
CA TYR A 193 15.26 -4.21 6.76
C TYR A 193 16.11 -4.38 5.49
N GLN A 194 17.42 -4.24 5.64
CA GLN A 194 18.38 -4.48 4.55
C GLN A 194 18.26 -5.92 4.04
N ASN A 195 18.28 -6.89 4.97
CA ASN A 195 18.05 -8.29 4.64
C ASN A 195 16.56 -8.52 4.33
N ALA A 196 16.25 -8.84 3.08
CA ALA A 196 14.90 -9.13 2.61
C ALA A 196 14.22 -10.27 3.40
N ALA A 197 14.98 -11.27 3.85
CA ALA A 197 14.44 -12.41 4.59
C ALA A 197 13.97 -12.07 6.01
N ALA A 198 14.48 -10.98 6.59
CA ALA A 198 14.08 -10.50 7.91
C ALA A 198 12.80 -9.65 7.88
N ARG A 199 12.30 -9.29 6.67
CA ARG A 199 11.13 -8.44 6.54
C ARG A 199 9.85 -9.17 6.92
N LEU A 200 8.89 -8.42 7.44
CA LEU A 200 7.55 -8.93 7.70
C LEU A 200 6.88 -9.47 6.43
N THR A 201 5.93 -10.37 6.60
CA THR A 201 5.01 -10.74 5.50
C THR A 201 3.80 -9.80 5.50
N ALA A 202 3.19 -9.56 4.33
CA ALA A 202 1.95 -8.78 4.24
C ALA A 202 0.84 -9.32 5.15
N LEU A 203 0.75 -10.65 5.32
CA LEU A 203 -0.19 -11.27 6.25
C LEU A 203 0.11 -10.91 7.70
N ARG A 204 1.38 -10.90 8.11
CA ARG A 204 1.77 -10.50 9.47
C ARG A 204 1.47 -9.02 9.71
N ILE A 205 1.78 -8.15 8.75
CA ILE A 205 1.43 -6.72 8.80
C ILE A 205 -0.07 -6.54 8.98
N LYS A 206 -0.89 -7.22 8.15
CA LYS A 206 -2.35 -7.18 8.25
C LYS A 206 -2.85 -7.55 9.65
N LYS A 207 -2.33 -8.63 10.24
CA LYS A 207 -2.70 -9.06 11.60
C LYS A 207 -2.33 -8.01 12.65
N THR A 208 -1.12 -7.45 12.57
CA THR A 208 -0.67 -6.41 13.50
C THR A 208 -1.55 -5.16 13.42
N VAL A 209 -1.85 -4.68 12.21
CA VAL A 209 -2.68 -3.46 12.02
C VAL A 209 -4.13 -3.71 12.41
N ALA A 210 -4.70 -4.89 12.12
CA ALA A 210 -6.06 -5.24 12.54
C ALA A 210 -6.22 -5.23 14.08
N ASN A 211 -5.20 -5.71 14.80
CA ASN A 211 -5.21 -5.69 16.27
C ASN A 211 -5.18 -4.28 16.86
N LEU A 212 -4.61 -3.29 16.15
CA LEU A 212 -4.68 -1.88 16.56
C LEU A 212 -6.11 -1.35 16.46
N GLY A 213 -6.78 -1.58 15.33
CA GLY A 213 -8.17 -1.14 15.12
C GLY A 213 -9.12 -1.75 16.15
N ALA A 214 -8.96 -3.03 16.49
CA ALA A 214 -9.75 -3.68 17.53
C ALA A 214 -9.51 -3.12 18.94
N SER A 215 -8.30 -2.64 19.24
CA SER A 215 -7.96 -2.01 20.53
C SER A 215 -8.55 -0.61 20.68
N GLU A 216 -8.68 0.13 19.59
CA GLU A 216 -9.28 1.47 19.59
C GLU A 216 -10.82 1.42 19.62
N ASP A 217 -11.45 0.46 18.93
CA ASP A 217 -12.90 0.24 18.97
C ASP A 217 -13.43 -0.19 20.34
N LEU A 218 -12.56 -0.69 21.23
CA LEU A 218 -12.88 -1.06 22.62
C LEU A 218 -12.80 0.14 23.60
N LYS A 219 -12.29 1.30 23.16
CA LYS A 219 -12.12 2.51 23.99
C LYS A 219 -13.24 3.54 23.77
N ILE A 220 -14.35 3.17 23.12
CA ILE A 220 -15.54 4.00 22.90
C ILE A 220 -16.68 3.55 23.81
#